data_AF-A0A821TU50-F1
#
_entry.id   AF-A0A821TU50-F1
#
_cell.length_a   1.000
_cell.length_b   1.000
_cell.length_c   1.000
_cell.angle_alpha   90.00
_cell.angle_beta   90.00
_cell.angle_gamma   90.00
#
_symmetry.space_group_name_H-M   'P 1'
#
loop_
_entity.id
_entity.type
_entity.pdbx_description
1 polymer ?
#
loop_
_entity_poly.entity_id
_entity_poly.type
_entity_poly.pdbx_seq_one_letter_code
_entity_poly.pdbx_strand_id
1 'polypeptide(L)' 'WGTREELNQHFGIGCEHVKNALKLIQSNIRWPVYDRNPLSKWSHGHLVLLGDAAHPMLQYAGQGAAQAL' A
#
# COMPACT_ATOMS: atom_id res chain seq x y z
N TRP A 1 0.93 14.96 1.18
CA TRP A 1 0.92 13.90 2.21
C TRP A 1 1.97 12.85 1.87
N GLY A 2 2.74 12.42 2.87
CA GLY A 2 3.88 11.51 2.77
C GLY A 2 5.27 12.16 2.65
N THR A 3 5.51 13.41 3.08
CA THR A 3 6.87 13.96 3.18
C THR A 3 7.61 13.45 4.42
N ARG A 4 8.93 13.67 4.49
CA ARG A 4 9.74 13.32 5.67
C ARG A 4 9.28 14.10 6.91
N GLU A 5 8.91 15.36 6.73
CA GLU A 5 8.41 16.24 7.78
C GLU A 5 7.08 15.72 8.30
N GLU A 6 6.14 15.38 7.40
CA GLU A 6 4.85 14.80 7.77
C GLU A 6 5.02 13.46 8.48
N LEU A 7 5.98 12.61 8.05
CA LEU A 7 6.31 11.34 8.70
C LEU A 7 6.80 11.55 10.14
N ASN A 8 7.76 12.46 10.34
CA ASN A 8 8.29 12.78 11.66
C ASN A 8 7.22 13.40 12.57
N GLN A 9 6.35 14.25 12.03
CA GLN A 9 5.26 14.86 12.78
C GLN A 9 4.25 13.80 13.23
N HIS A 10 3.84 12.88 12.35
CA HIS A 10 2.86 11.84 12.67
C HIS A 10 3.39 10.83 13.68
N PHE A 11 4.63 10.38 13.51
CA PHE A 11 5.22 9.33 14.34
C PHE A 11 6.06 9.86 15.52
N GLY A 12 6.14 11.19 15.70
CA GLY A 12 6.87 11.83 16.80
C GLY A 12 6.34 11.51 18.19
N ILE A 13 5.07 11.08 18.28
CA ILE A 13 4.41 10.62 19.51
C ILE A 13 4.66 9.12 19.81
N GLY A 14 5.29 8.38 18.89
CA GLY A 14 5.52 6.95 19.02
C GLY A 14 6.55 6.60 20.10
N CYS A 15 6.65 5.30 20.42
CA CYS A 15 7.68 4.80 21.33
C CYS A 15 9.09 4.90 20.72
N GLU A 16 10.12 4.74 21.56
CA GLU A 16 11.52 4.90 21.15
C GLU A 16 11.92 3.96 20.00
N HIS A 17 11.35 2.76 19.95
CA HIS A 17 11.59 1.81 18.87
C HIS A 17 11.08 2.35 17.52
N VAL A 18 9.89 2.94 17.49
CA VAL A 18 9.33 3.55 16.27
C VAL A 18 10.19 4.73 15.83
N LYS A 19 10.55 5.63 16.76
CA LYS A 19 11.41 6.79 16.46
C LYS A 19 12.77 6.40 15.89
N ASN A 20 13.37 5.34 16.41
CA ASN A 20 14.63 4.83 15.87
C ASN A 20 14.47 4.19 14.49
N ALA A 21 13.36 3.49 14.24
CA ALA A 21 13.06 2.94 12.92
C ALA A 21 12.89 4.04 11.84
N LEU A 22 12.35 5.21 12.19
CA LEU A 22 12.20 6.34 11.23
C LEU A 22 13.55 6.77 10.62
N LYS A 23 14.66 6.62 11.34
CA LYS A 23 16.01 6.96 10.85
C LYS A 23 16.48 6.03 9.72
N LEU A 24 15.89 4.83 9.61
CA LEU A 24 16.24 3.82 8.62
C LEU A 24 15.44 3.96 7.32
N ILE A 25 14.39 4.78 7.31
CA ILE A 25 13.49 4.92 6.17
C ILE A 25 14.11 5.84 5.11
N GLN A 26 14.11 5.38 3.86
CA GLN A 26 14.44 6.20 2.70
C GLN A 26 13.32 7.20 2.42
N SER A 27 13.61 8.50 2.44
CA SER A 27 12.62 9.57 2.29
C SER A 27 12.53 10.17 0.88
N ASN A 28 13.20 9.57 -0.11
CA ASN A 28 13.20 10.03 -1.50
C ASN A 28 12.03 9.46 -2.32
N ILE A 29 11.37 8.39 -1.86
CA ILE A 29 10.25 7.74 -2.53
C ILE A 29 9.12 7.53 -1.54
N ARG A 30 7.89 7.63 -2.03
CA ARG A 30 6.67 7.29 -1.28
C ARG A 30 5.70 6.59 -2.22
N TRP A 31 4.89 5.71 -1.65
CA TRP A 31 3.79 5.02 -2.35
C TRP A 31 2.47 5.43 -1.71
N PRO A 32 1.76 6.43 -2.28
CA PRO A 32 0.40 6.72 -1.88
C PRO A 32 -0.46 5.46 -2.06
N VAL A 33 -1.28 5.16 -1.06
CA VAL A 33 -2.07 3.92 -1.00
C VAL A 33 -3.42 4.16 -1.66
N TYR A 34 -3.76 3.32 -2.64
CA TYR A 34 -5.04 3.35 -3.35
C TYR A 34 -5.57 1.93 -3.54
N ASP A 35 -6.89 1.81 -3.55
CA ASP A 35 -7.62 0.60 -3.94
C ASP A 35 -8.64 0.92 -5.04
N ARG A 36 -9.51 -0.05 -5.35
CA ARG A 36 -10.67 0.16 -6.22
C ARG A 36 -11.88 -0.56 -5.65
N ASN A 37 -13.06 -0.05 -5.97
CA ASN A 37 -14.30 -0.78 -5.73
C ASN A 37 -14.24 -2.14 -6.46
N PRO A 38 -14.72 -3.23 -5.84
CA PRO A 38 -14.75 -4.54 -6.48
C PRO A 38 -15.51 -4.51 -7.80
N LEU A 39 -14.91 -5.09 -8.84
CA LEU A 39 -15.57 -5.27 -10.13
C LEU A 39 -16.55 -6.44 -10.06
N SER A 40 -17.72 -6.28 -10.67
CA SER A 40 -18.71 -7.37 -10.79
C SER A 40 -18.31 -8.45 -11.80
N LYS A 41 -17.38 -8.15 -12.71
CA LYS A 41 -16.90 -9.07 -13.75
C LYS A 41 -15.44 -8.75 -14.13
N TRP A 42 -14.61 -9.80 -14.28
CA TRP A 42 -13.19 -9.66 -14.62
C TRP A 42 -12.82 -10.15 -16.03
N SER A 43 -13.77 -10.71 -16.78
CA SER A 43 -13.53 -11.32 -18.09
C SER A 43 -14.28 -10.64 -19.25
N HIS A 44 -13.67 -10.66 -20.42
CA HIS A 44 -14.26 -10.24 -21.69
C HIS A 44 -13.72 -11.11 -22.84
N GLY A 45 -14.59 -11.89 -23.47
CA GLY A 45 -14.18 -12.87 -24.49
C GLY A 45 -13.17 -13.87 -23.92
N HIS A 46 -12.00 -13.96 -24.55
CA HIS A 46 -10.88 -14.82 -24.13
C HIS A 46 -9.84 -14.09 -23.25
N LEU A 47 -10.20 -12.94 -22.68
CA LEU A 47 -9.32 -12.15 -21.81
C LEU A 47 -9.90 -12.09 -20.39
N VAL A 48 -9.01 -12.18 -19.40
CA VAL A 48 -9.35 -12.09 -17.97
C VAL A 48 -8.33 -11.23 -17.23
N LEU A 49 -8.80 -10.37 -16.33
CA LEU A 49 -7.95 -9.61 -15.41
C LEU A 49 -7.60 -10.49 -14.21
N LEU A 50 -6.35 -10.39 -13.75
CA LEU A 50 -5.84 -11.07 -12.55
C LEU A 50 -4.98 -10.10 -11.73
N GLY A 51 -4.74 -10.43 -10.46
CA GLY A 51 -3.93 -9.60 -9.57
C GLY A 51 -4.55 -8.21 -9.37
N ASP A 52 -3.69 -7.21 -9.13
CA ASP A 52 -4.12 -5.81 -8.94
C ASP A 52 -4.85 -5.21 -10.15
N ALA A 53 -4.78 -5.83 -11.33
CA ALA A 53 -5.59 -5.40 -12.47
C ALA A 53 -7.09 -5.72 -12.26
N ALA A 54 -7.41 -6.78 -11.51
CA ALA A 54 -8.76 -7.21 -11.18
C ALA A 54 -9.22 -6.77 -9.79
N HIS A 55 -8.34 -6.85 -8.80
CA HIS A 55 -8.68 -6.75 -7.39
C HIS A 55 -7.59 -6.04 -6.56
N PRO A 56 -7.26 -4.77 -6.87
CA PRO A 56 -6.34 -3.99 -6.04
C PRO A 56 -7.01 -3.66 -4.70
N MET A 57 -6.28 -3.88 -3.60
CA MET A 57 -6.79 -3.72 -2.25
C MET A 57 -5.80 -2.94 -1.38
N LEU A 58 -6.26 -2.41 -0.26
CA LEU A 58 -5.39 -1.83 0.76
C LEU A 58 -4.51 -2.92 1.39
N GLN A 59 -3.24 -2.62 1.65
CA GLN A 59 -2.22 -3.58 2.07
C GLN A 59 -2.37 -4.13 3.49
N TYR A 60 -3.39 -3.72 4.25
CA TYR A 60 -3.52 -4.04 5.69
C TYR A 60 -3.58 -5.54 5.98
N ALA A 61 -4.15 -6.34 5.08
CA ALA A 61 -4.19 -7.80 5.22
C ALA A 61 -2.91 -8.50 4.71
N GLY A 62 -2.05 -7.79 3.98
CA GLY A 62 -0.85 -8.36 3.36
C GLY A 62 -1.14 -9.42 2.28
N GLN A 63 -2.35 -9.46 1.71
CA GLN A 63 -2.80 -10.53 0.82
C GLN A 63 -2.74 -10.22 -0.68
N GLY A 64 -2.40 -8.99 -1.10
CA GLY A 64 -2.44 -8.60 -2.52
C GLY A 64 -1.65 -9.55 -3.42
N ALA A 65 -0.40 -9.85 -3.05
CA ALA A 65 0.44 -10.79 -3.79
C ALA A 65 -0.10 -12.23 -3.74
N ALA A 66 -0.60 -12.67 -2.59
CA ALA A 66 -1.15 -14.02 -2.42
C ALA A 66 -2.39 -14.26 -3.28
N GLN A 67 -3.22 -13.23 -3.51
CA GLN A 67 -4.39 -13.33 -4.38
C GLN A 67 -4.05 -13.31 -5.87
N ALA A 68 -2.83 -12.90 -6.24
CA ALA A 68 -2.37 -12.90 -7.62
C ALA A 68 -1.72 -14.24 -8.05
N LEU A 69 -1.36 -15.08 -7.07
CA LEU A 69 -0.74 -16.41 -7.26
C LEU A 69 -1.81 -17.50 -7.43
#